data_AF-E8X4Z9-F1
#
_entry.id   AF-E8X4Z9-F1
#
_cell.length_a   1.000
_cell.length_b   1.000
_cell.length_c   1.000
_cell.angle_alpha   90.00
_cell.angle_beta   90.00
_cell.angle_gamma   90.00
#
_symmetry.space_group_name_H-M   'P 1'
#
loop_
_entity.id
_entity.type
_entity.pdbx_description
1 polymer ?
#
loop_
_entity_poly.entity_id
_entity_poly.type
_entity_poly.pdbx_seq_one_letter_code
_entity_poly.pdbx_strand_id
1 'polypeptide(L)'
;MSGARVARKYGINANQVFQWRRLQQDGLLGPAAEDSAKLLPVSMIEERRLAKPETLAVPACGGKIHIELPGRVSIRLEGNVDAATARLILKSLRP
;
A
#
# COMPACT_ATOMS: atom_id res chain seq x y z
N MET A 1 24.95 -13.45 1.32
CA MET A 1 23.75 -13.58 2.20
C MET A 1 22.48 -13.20 1.43
N SER A 2 21.39 -13.95 1.58
CA SER A 2 20.10 -13.69 0.91
C SER A 2 19.35 -12.49 1.53
N GLY A 3 18.68 -11.68 0.69
CA GLY A 3 17.91 -10.50 1.12
C GLY A 3 16.80 -10.85 2.11
N ALA A 4 16.15 -12.00 1.96
CA ALA A 4 15.13 -12.47 2.90
C ALA A 4 15.69 -12.78 4.31
N ARG A 5 16.96 -13.21 4.39
CA ARG A 5 17.61 -13.47 5.69
C ARG A 5 17.98 -12.18 6.41
N VAL A 6 18.41 -11.17 5.66
CA VAL A 6 18.67 -9.82 6.18
C VAL A 6 17.36 -9.19 6.66
N ALA A 7 16.32 -9.26 5.85
CA ALA A 7 15.00 -8.74 6.17
C ALA A 7 14.44 -9.29 7.49
N ARG A 8 14.46 -10.62 7.65
CA ARG A 8 14.03 -11.29 8.90
C ARG A 8 14.85 -10.89 10.12
N LYS A 9 16.17 -10.74 9.97
CA LYS A 9 17.07 -10.36 11.07
C LYS A 9 16.77 -8.95 11.60
N TYR A 10 16.37 -8.03 10.71
CA TYR A 10 16.14 -6.63 11.06
C TYR A 10 14.66 -6.23 11.08
N GLY A 11 13.73 -7.16 10.91
CA GLY A 11 12.29 -6.89 10.92
C GLY A 11 11.80 -5.99 9.77
N ILE A 12 12.58 -5.85 8.70
CA ILE A 12 12.25 -5.00 7.54
C ILE A 12 11.67 -5.82 6.40
N ASN A 13 10.97 -5.17 5.45
CA ASN A 13 10.37 -5.87 4.32
C ASN A 13 11.47 -6.36 3.35
N ALA A 14 11.40 -7.62 2.92
CA ALA A 14 12.39 -8.20 2.01
C ALA A 14 12.49 -7.44 0.67
N ASN A 15 11.37 -6.92 0.15
CA ASN A 15 11.32 -6.13 -1.07
C ASN A 15 12.13 -4.84 -0.94
N GLN A 16 12.19 -4.24 0.26
CA GLN A 16 13.00 -3.04 0.51
C GLN A 16 14.50 -3.36 0.37
N VAL A 17 14.95 -4.49 0.92
CA VAL A 17 16.35 -4.93 0.79
C VAL A 17 16.72 -5.18 -0.68
N PHE A 18 15.82 -5.78 -1.47
CA PHE A 18 16.04 -5.98 -2.90
C PHE A 18 16.07 -4.66 -3.68
N GLN A 19 15.15 -3.75 -3.39
CA GLN A 19 15.10 -2.44 -4.02
C GLN A 19 16.34 -1.60 -3.70
N TRP A 20 16.77 -1.55 -2.44
CA TRP A 20 17.98 -0.82 -2.05
C TRP A 20 19.23 -1.38 -2.71
N ARG A 21 19.37 -2.71 -2.79
CA ARG A 21 20.49 -3.33 -3.50
C ARG A 21 20.48 -2.97 -4.98
N ARG A 22 19.31 -2.98 -5.62
CA ARG A 22 19.17 -2.57 -7.03
C ARG A 22 19.57 -1.11 -7.23
N LEU A 23 19.04 -0.19 -6.41
CA LEU A 23 19.40 1.22 -6.47
C LEU A 23 20.89 1.47 -6.24
N GLN A 24 21.53 0.67 -5.38
CA GLN A 24 22.97 0.72 -5.17
C GLN A 24 23.75 0.31 -6.42
N GLN A 25 23.34 -0.78 -7.07
CA GLN A 25 23.96 -1.28 -8.30
C GLN A 25 23.78 -0.30 -9.46
N ASP A 26 22.61 0.34 -9.52
CA ASP A 26 22.27 1.33 -10.54
C ASP A 26 22.92 2.71 -10.25
N GLY A 27 23.66 2.86 -9.14
CA GLY A 27 24.31 4.12 -8.75
C GLY A 27 23.32 5.24 -8.37
N LEU A 28 22.06 4.89 -8.12
CA LEU A 28 20.96 5.82 -7.83
C LEU A 28 20.81 6.12 -6.34
N LEU A 29 21.56 5.43 -5.48
CA LEU A 29 21.75 5.88 -4.11
C LEU A 29 22.69 7.08 -4.17
N GLY A 30 22.12 8.28 -4.10
CA GLY A 30 22.88 9.53 -4.08
C GLY A 30 23.94 9.56 -2.97
N PRO A 31 24.84 10.56 -2.99
CA PRO A 31 25.85 10.69 -1.95
C PRO A 31 25.18 10.63 -0.57
N ALA A 32 25.80 9.89 0.36
CA ALA A 32 25.37 9.91 1.75
C ALA A 32 25.37 11.39 2.17
N ALA A 33 24.19 11.94 2.44
CA ALA A 33 24.09 13.33 2.85
C ALA A 33 24.96 13.50 4.10
N GLU A 34 26.09 14.20 3.97
CA GLU A 34 26.97 14.52 5.11
C GLU A 34 26.24 15.41 6.11
N ASP A 35 25.18 16.07 5.67
CA ASP A 35 24.13 16.61 6.51
C ASP A 35 23.31 15.46 7.10
N SER A 36 23.85 14.92 8.19
CA SER A 36 23.19 13.99 9.11
C SER A 36 21.68 14.18 9.09
N ALA A 37 20.94 13.16 8.65
CA ALA A 37 19.49 13.13 8.82
C ALA A 37 19.23 13.21 10.34
N LYS A 38 18.95 14.42 10.84
CA LYS A 38 18.72 14.65 12.26
C LYS A 38 17.38 14.01 12.58
N LEU A 39 17.42 12.92 13.35
CA LEU A 39 16.21 12.33 13.92
C LEU A 39 15.60 13.37 14.85
N LEU A 40 14.44 13.90 14.46
CA LEU A 40 13.67 14.75 15.36
C LEU A 40 12.95 13.85 16.37
N PRO A 41 13.02 14.16 17.67
CA PRO A 41 12.29 13.41 18.67
C PRO A 41 10.78 13.57 18.40
N VAL A 42 10.13 12.45 18.13
CA VAL A 42 8.67 12.38 18.00
C VAL A 42 8.13 11.87 19.33
N SER A 43 7.40 12.72 20.06
CA SER A 43 6.63 12.29 21.22
C SER A 43 5.31 11.68 20.77
N MET A 44 5.07 10.43 21.14
CA MET A 44 3.78 9.80 20.96
C MET A 44 2.84 10.37 22.03
N ILE A 45 1.96 11.27 21.64
CA ILE A 45 0.87 11.69 22.51
C ILE A 45 -0.08 10.50 22.59
N GLU A 46 -0.32 10.00 23.80
CA GLU A 46 -1.37 9.01 24.05
C GLU A 46 -2.66 9.51 23.40
N GLU A 47 -3.27 8.70 22.53
CA GLU A 47 -4.58 8.99 21.98
C GLU A 47 -5.55 9.11 23.16
N ARG A 48 -5.74 10.34 23.64
CA ARG A 48 -6.86 10.67 24.48
C ARG A 48 -8.06 10.30 23.61
N ARG A 49 -8.80 9.26 24.00
CA ARG A 49 -10.10 8.90 23.43
C ARG A 49 -10.96 10.16 23.48
N LEU A 50 -10.87 10.98 22.45
CA LEU A 50 -11.89 11.94 22.12
C LEU A 50 -13.14 11.08 21.98
N ALA A 51 -14.15 11.41 22.79
CA ALA A 51 -15.47 10.80 22.66
C ALA A 51 -15.77 10.73 21.16
N LYS A 52 -16.03 9.49 20.69
CA LYS A 52 -16.22 9.16 19.29
C LYS A 52 -17.00 10.31 18.64
N PRO A 53 -16.40 11.06 17.70
CA PRO A 53 -17.19 12.06 16.98
C PRO A 53 -18.37 11.30 16.42
N GLU A 54 -19.56 11.81 16.73
CA GLU A 54 -20.81 11.33 16.17
C GLU A 54 -20.53 11.07 14.70
N THR A 55 -20.71 9.83 14.28
CA THR A 55 -20.38 9.42 12.93
C THR A 55 -21.35 10.16 12.02
N LEU A 56 -21.01 11.38 11.64
CA LEU A 56 -21.53 12.03 10.46
C LEU A 56 -21.30 11.00 9.38
N ALA A 57 -22.41 10.48 8.85
CA ALA A 57 -22.39 9.48 7.79
C ALA A 57 -21.53 10.07 6.67
N VAL A 58 -20.27 9.64 6.61
CA VAL A 58 -19.38 9.97 5.51
C VAL A 58 -20.14 9.41 4.30
N PRO A 59 -20.51 10.24 3.30
CA PRO A 59 -21.09 9.71 2.09
C PRO A 59 -20.10 8.67 1.60
N ALA A 60 -20.54 7.42 1.46
CA ALA A 60 -19.68 6.33 1.07
C ALA A 60 -18.97 6.77 -0.22
N CYS A 61 -17.68 7.10 -0.11
CA CYS A 61 -16.87 7.43 -1.28
C CYS A 61 -16.96 6.21 -2.17
N GLY A 62 -17.69 6.34 -3.28
CA GLY A 62 -17.98 5.24 -4.18
C GLY A 62 -16.67 4.55 -4.56
N GLY A 63 -16.52 3.30 -4.14
CA GLY A 63 -15.35 2.50 -4.45
C GLY A 63 -15.22 2.35 -5.96
N LYS A 64 -14.00 2.54 -6.48
CA LYS A 64 -13.69 2.21 -7.87
C LYS A 64 -13.01 0.84 -7.90
N ILE A 65 -13.62 -0.11 -8.60
CA ILE A 65 -13.03 -1.44 -8.83
C ILE A 65 -12.65 -1.53 -10.30
N HIS A 66 -11.38 -1.81 -10.58
CA HIS A 66 -10.88 -2.05 -11.92
C HIS A 66 -10.42 -3.50 -12.04
N ILE A 67 -10.98 -4.22 -13.00
CA ILE A 67 -10.62 -5.60 -13.33
C ILE A 67 -10.03 -5.59 -14.74
N GLU A 68 -8.76 -5.99 -14.88
CA GLU A 68 -8.09 -6.16 -16.16
C GLU A 68 -7.92 -7.65 -16.46
N LEU A 69 -8.44 -8.10 -17.61
CA LEU A 69 -8.23 -9.45 -18.12
C LEU A 69 -7.21 -9.38 -19.27
N PRO A 70 -6.02 -9.99 -19.12
CA PRO A 70 -4.98 -9.94 -20.15
C PRO A 70 -5.50 -10.39 -21.52
N GLY A 71 -5.42 -9.50 -22.51
CA GLY A 71 -5.79 -9.80 -23.90
C GLY A 71 -7.29 -9.93 -24.18
N ARG A 72 -8.19 -9.56 -23.25
CA ARG A 72 -9.65 -9.67 -23.46
C ARG A 72 -10.40 -8.37 -23.25
N VAL A 73 -10.44 -7.83 -22.02
CA VAL A 73 -11.27 -6.65 -21.69
C VAL A 73 -10.85 -6.03 -20.36
N SER A 74 -11.08 -4.73 -20.23
CA SER A 74 -10.97 -3.96 -18.98
C SER A 74 -12.38 -3.58 -18.50
N ILE A 75 -12.66 -3.79 -17.22
CA ILE A 75 -13.97 -3.51 -16.61
C ILE A 75 -13.77 -2.56 -15.44
N ARG A 76 -14.46 -1.41 -15.51
CA ARG A 76 -14.43 -0.39 -14.47
C ARG A 76 -15.81 -0.29 -13.81
N LEU A 77 -15.83 -0.44 -12.50
CA LEU A 77 -17.01 -0.28 -11.66
C LEU A 77 -16.78 0.97 -10.81
N GLU A 78 -17.65 1.97 -10.92
CA GLU A 78 -17.58 3.21 -10.15
C GLU A 78 -18.85 3.38 -9.31
N GLY A 79 -18.71 3.84 -8.06
CA GLY A 79 -19.84 4.09 -7.16
C GLY A 79 -19.91 3.10 -6.00
N ASN A 80 -21.09 2.95 -5.40
CA ASN A 80 -21.30 1.99 -4.30
C ASN A 80 -21.47 0.58 -4.87
N VAL A 81 -20.35 -0.09 -5.14
CA VAL A 81 -20.36 -1.44 -5.69
C VAL A 81 -20.61 -2.45 -4.57
N ASP A 82 -21.80 -3.03 -4.54
CA ASP A 82 -22.11 -4.13 -3.62
C ASP A 82 -21.31 -5.40 -3.95
N ALA A 83 -20.94 -6.14 -2.91
CA ALA A 83 -20.17 -7.36 -3.03
C ALA A 83 -20.92 -8.46 -3.81
N ALA A 84 -22.26 -8.48 -3.80
CA ALA A 84 -23.02 -9.43 -4.61
C ALA A 84 -22.88 -9.12 -6.11
N THR A 85 -22.94 -7.86 -6.49
CA THR A 85 -22.76 -7.39 -7.87
C THR A 85 -21.34 -7.70 -8.37
N ALA A 86 -20.31 -7.42 -7.56
CA ALA A 86 -18.94 -7.76 -7.90
C ALA A 86 -18.75 -9.29 -8.10
N ARG A 87 -19.35 -10.12 -7.23
CA ARG A 87 -19.31 -11.58 -7.36
C ARG A 87 -20.03 -12.08 -8.62
N LEU A 88 -21.16 -11.48 -8.99
CA LEU A 88 -21.91 -11.85 -10.19
C LEU A 88 -21.07 -11.57 -11.44
N ILE A 89 -20.47 -10.39 -11.53
CA ILE A 89 -19.61 -9.99 -12.65
C ILE A 89 -18.43 -10.94 -12.76
N LEU A 90 -17.74 -11.23 -11.66
CA LEU A 90 -16.62 -12.18 -11.65
C LEU A 90 -17.03 -13.60 -12.07
N LYS A 91 -18.25 -14.04 -11.75
CA LYS A 91 -18.77 -15.35 -12.21
C LYS A 91 -19.02 -15.36 -13.72
N SER A 92 -19.61 -14.30 -14.27
CA SER A 92 -19.87 -14.19 -15.71
C SER A 92 -18.60 -14.01 -16.55
N LEU A 93 -17.47 -13.67 -15.92
CA LEU A 93 -16.16 -13.54 -16.58
C LEU A 93 -15.32 -14.82 -16.53
N ARG A 94 -15.73 -15.82 -15.74
CA ARG A 94 -15.14 -17.16 -15.82
C ARG A 94 -15.74 -17.88 -17.04
N PRO A 95 -14.92 -18.49 -17.92
CA PRO A 95 -15.42 -19.32 -19.00
C PRO A 95 -16.18 -20.54 -18.47
#